data_AF-A0A941VI19-F1
#
_entry.id   AF-A0A941VI19-F1
#
_cell.length_a   1.000
_cell.length_b   1.000
_cell.length_c   1.000
_cell.angle_alpha   90.00
_cell.angle_beta   90.00
_cell.angle_gamma   90.00
#
_symmetry.space_group_name_H-M   'P 1'
#
loop_
_entity.id
_entity.type
_entity.pdbx_description
1 polymer ?
#
loop_
_entity_poly.entity_id
_entity_poly.type
_entity_poly.pdbx_seq_one_letter_code
_entity_poly.pdbx_strand_id
1 'polypeptide(L)' 'MLRIYGSAHSRALRTIWMAAELGLQYEHEDWLPRSPETRTPEYRALNANGRVPTIDDDGFILSESMAIN' A
#
# COMPACT_ATOMS: atom_id res chain seq x y z
N MET A 1 9.36 4.21 -8.74
CA MET A 1 8.30 5.20 -8.53
C MET A 1 7.42 4.63 -7.45
N LEU A 2 7.14 5.41 -6.42
CA LEU A 2 6.30 4.99 -5.30
C LEU A 2 4.95 4.48 -5.78
N ARG A 3 4.59 3.25 -5.41
CA ARG A 3 3.27 2.67 -5.59
C ARG A 3 2.68 2.32 -4.23
N ILE A 4 1.43 2.69 -4.02
CA ILE A 4 0.70 2.42 -2.78
C ILE A 4 -0.42 1.43 -3.09
N TYR A 5 -0.40 0.29 -2.41
CA TYR A 5 -1.48 -0.69 -2.43
C TYR A 5 -2.37 -0.51 -1.21
N GLY A 6 -3.64 -0.15 -1.44
CA GLY A 6 -4.65 -0.06 -0.38
C GLY A 6 -5.58 1.12 -0.49
N SER A 7 -6.80 0.94 0.01
CA SER A 7 -7.85 1.95 -0.09
C SER A 7 -7.80 3.01 1.01
N ALA A 8 -8.22 4.23 0.69
CA ALA A 8 -8.50 5.29 1.66
C ALA A 8 -9.58 4.88 2.68
N HIS A 9 -10.41 3.88 2.37
CA HIS A 9 -11.36 3.26 3.30
C HIS A 9 -10.71 2.20 4.22
N SER A 10 -9.41 2.31 4.46
CA SER A 10 -8.63 1.38 5.27
C SER A 10 -7.50 2.10 6.03
N ARG A 11 -6.62 1.34 6.69
CA ARG A 11 -5.42 1.91 7.32
C ARG A 11 -4.43 2.50 6.31
N ALA A 12 -4.60 2.24 5.02
CA ALA A 12 -3.82 2.87 3.95
C ALA A 12 -4.05 4.38 3.83
N LEU A 13 -5.17 4.90 4.38
CA LEU A 13 -5.44 6.34 4.44
C LEU A 13 -4.26 7.13 5.00
N ARG A 14 -3.55 6.61 6.01
CA ARG A 14 -2.40 7.29 6.62
C ARG A 14 -1.29 7.53 5.60
N THR A 15 -0.92 6.48 4.87
CA THR A 15 0.13 6.53 3.85
C THR A 15 -0.29 7.43 2.67
N ILE A 16 -1.54 7.32 2.21
CA ILE A 16 -2.08 8.17 1.13
C ILE A 16 -2.06 9.64 1.54
N TRP A 17 -2.52 9.93 2.76
CA TRP A 17 -2.54 11.29 3.29
C TRP A 17 -1.12 11.85 3.44
N MET A 18 -0.20 11.10 4.03
CA MET A 18 1.20 11.55 4.18
C MET A 18 1.87 11.78 2.82
N ALA A 19 1.65 10.91 1.83
CA ALA A 19 2.16 11.12 0.48
C ALA A 19 1.63 12.42 -0.14
N ALA A 20 0.35 12.73 0.08
CA ALA A 20 -0.24 13.99 -0.37
C ALA A 20 0.34 15.22 0.37
N GLU A 21 0.51 15.16 1.69
CA GLU A 21 1.11 16.24 2.50
C GLU A 21 2.56 16.52 2.09
N LEU A 22 3.32 15.48 1.75
CA LEU A 22 4.69 15.59 1.27
C LEU A 22 4.80 15.96 -0.22
N GLY A 23 3.67 16.04 -0.94
CA GLY A 23 3.64 16.32 -2.38
C GLY A 23 4.25 15.22 -3.25
N LEU A 24 4.31 13.98 -2.75
CA LEU A 24 4.88 12.85 -3.47
C LEU A 24 3.96 12.42 -4.61
N GLN A 25 4.56 12.15 -5.77
CA GLN A 25 3.86 11.46 -6.85
C GLN A 25 3.89 9.96 -6.58
N TYR A 26 2.74 9.30 -6.71
CA TYR A 26 2.64 7.86 -6.54
C TYR A 26 1.59 7.27 -7.47
N GLU A 27 1.79 6.01 -7.83
CA GLU A 27 0.74 5.17 -8.40
C GLU A 27 -0.12 4.59 -7.27
N HIS A 28 -1.43 4.57 -7.48
CA HIS A 28 -2.37 4.13 -6.45
C HIS A 28 -3.18 2.93 -6.93
N GLU A 29 -3.02 1.82 -6.22
CA GLU A 29 -3.84 0.63 -6.36
C GLU A 29 -4.90 0.64 -5.24
N ASP A 30 -6.09 1.16 -5.54
CA ASP A 30 -7.19 1.35 -4.58
C ASP A 30 -7.90 0.02 -4.25
N TRP A 31 -7.23 -0.81 -3.44
CA TRP A 31 -7.74 -2.13 -3.06
C TRP A 31 -8.26 -2.12 -1.63
N LEU A 32 -9.49 -2.61 -1.44
CA LEU A 32 -10.09 -2.76 -0.12
C LEU A 32 -9.37 -3.87 0.69
N PRO A 33 -9.37 -3.79 2.03
CA PRO A 33 -8.84 -4.86 2.86
C PRO A 33 -9.52 -6.20 2.55
N ARG A 34 -8.71 -7.26 2.37
CA ARG A 34 -9.17 -8.63 2.10
C ARG A 34 -9.97 -8.78 0.79
N SER A 35 -9.84 -7.83 -0.14
CA SER A 35 -10.36 -7.94 -1.50
C SER A 35 -9.68 -9.09 -2.26
N PRO A 36 -10.21 -9.52 -3.42
CA PRO A 36 -9.59 -10.56 -4.25
C PRO A 36 -8.13 -10.28 -4.58
N GLU A 37 -7.78 -9.02 -4.90
CA GLU A 37 -6.44 -8.58 -5.28
C GLU A 37 -5.43 -8.88 -4.16
N THR A 38 -5.78 -8.58 -2.91
CA THR A 38 -4.92 -8.82 -1.73
C THR A 38 -4.71 -10.30 -1.39
N ARG A 39 -5.43 -11.21 -2.05
CA ARG A 39 -5.36 -12.66 -1.82
C ARG A 39 -4.55 -13.39 -2.90
N THR A 40 -4.23 -12.71 -3.99
CA THR A 40 -3.44 -13.26 -5.09
C THR A 40 -2.05 -13.69 -4.63
N PRO A 41 -1.45 -14.73 -5.24
CA PRO A 41 -0.05 -15.09 -5.00
C PRO A 41 0.91 -13.92 -5.23
N GLU A 42 0.62 -13.09 -6.25
CA GLU A 42 1.42 -11.94 -6.64
C GLU A 42 1.46 -10.89 -5.53
N TYR A 43 0.31 -10.50 -4.97
CA TYR A 43 0.29 -9.56 -3.84
C TYR A 43 0.91 -10.17 -2.58
N ARG A 44 0.70 -11.46 -2.35
CA ARG A 44 1.30 -12.16 -1.20
C ARG A 44 2.83 -12.26 -1.30
N ALA A 45 3.40 -12.20 -2.49
CA ALA A 45 4.85 -12.09 -2.67
C ALA A 45 5.39 -10.73 -2.18
N LEU A 46 4.59 -9.66 -2.27
CA LEU A 46 4.90 -8.34 -1.72
C LEU A 46 4.67 -8.28 -0.20
N ASN A 47 3.54 -8.83 0.25
CA ASN A 47 3.16 -8.87 1.66
C ASN A 47 2.52 -10.21 2.01
N ALA A 48 3.29 -11.10 2.64
CA ALA A 48 2.84 -12.44 3.02
C ALA A 48 1.57 -12.44 3.90
N ASN A 49 1.33 -11.36 4.66
CA ASN A 49 0.11 -11.21 5.47
C ASN A 49 -1.15 -10.94 4.65
N GLY A 50 -1.02 -10.52 3.38
CA GLY A 50 -2.14 -10.17 2.50
C GLY A 50 -2.97 -9.00 3.03
N ARG A 51 -2.31 -8.02 3.66
CA ARG A 51 -2.96 -6.84 4.25
C ARG A 51 -2.52 -5.58 3.54
N VAL A 52 -3.36 -4.55 3.60
CA VAL A 52 -3.06 -3.19 3.15
C VAL A 52 -2.89 -2.27 4.37
N PRO A 53 -2.04 -1.23 4.31
CA PRO A 53 -1.22 -0.85 3.15
C PRO A 53 0.05 -1.69 2.97
N THR A 54 0.52 -1.72 1.72
CA THR A 54 1.88 -2.07 1.31
C THR A 54 2.35 -0.99 0.32
N ILE A 55 3.64 -0.65 0.34
CA ILE A 55 4.25 0.20 -0.68
C ILE A 55 5.32 -0.56 -1.46
N ASP A 56 5.55 -0.12 -2.68
CA ASP A 56 6.71 -0.44 -3.51
C ASP A 56 7.36 0.87 -3.94
N ASP A 57 8.56 1.15 -3.47
CA ASP A 57 9.34 2.32 -3.87
C ASP A 57 10.59 1.87 -4.63
N ASP A 58 10.46 1.76 -5.95
CA ASP A 58 11.53 1.30 -6.85
C ASP A 58 12.10 -0.08 -6.47
N GLY A 59 11.23 -1.02 -6.08
CA GLY A 59 11.59 -2.37 -5.65
C GLY A 59 11.83 -2.49 -4.15
N PHE A 60 11.84 -1.38 -3.39
CA PHE A 60 11.81 -1.44 -1.94
C PHE A 60 10.37 -1.67 -1.45
N ILE A 61 10.12 -2.87 -0.89
CA ILE A 61 8.79 -3.26 -0.42
C ILE A 61 8.69 -3.09 1.10
N LEU A 62 7.67 -2.36 1.55
CA LEU A 62 7.39 -2.17 2.97
C LEU A 62 5.89 -2.33 3.26
N SER A 63 5.57 -2.94 4.39
CA SER A 63 4.21 -3.09 4.90
C SER A 63 4.11 -2.58 6.33
N GLU A 64 2.87 -2.48 6.84
CA GLU A 64 2.50 -1.83 8.10
C GLU A 64 2.45 -0.31 8.02
N SER A 65 1.23 0.22 8.13
CA SER A 65 0.94 1.66 8.01
C SER A 65 1.82 2.55 8.89
N MET A 66 2.19 2.12 10.11
CA MET A 66 3.00 2.92 11.02
C MET A 66 4.50 2.87 10.71
N ALA A 67 4.97 1.86 9.98
CA ALA A 67 6.37 1.80 9.55
C ALA A 67 6.60 2.60 8.26
N ILE A 68 5.54 2.71 7.44
CA ILE A 68 5.58 3.46 6.18
C ILE A 68 5.55 4.99 6.42
N ASN A 69 4.87 5.46 7.47
CA ASN A 69 4.82 6.88 7.86
C ASN A 69 5.97 7.22 8.80
#